data_AF-A0A8K0NF07-F1
#
_entry.id   AF-A0A8K0NF07-F1
#
_cell.length_a   1.000
_cell.length_b   1.000
_cell.length_c   1.000
_cell.angle_alpha   90.00
_cell.angle_beta   90.00
_cell.angle_gamma   90.00
#
_symmetry.space_group_name_H-M   'P 1'
#
loop_
_entity.id
_entity.type
_entity.pdbx_description
1 polymer ?
#
loop_
_entity_poly.entity_id
_entity_poly.type
_entity_poly.pdbx_seq_one_letter_code
_entity_poly.pdbx_strand_id
1 'polypeptide(L)'
;MGVVRRPGGKKTLLYAHGVIMTLVFLVGFPVGAMLMPLLGRWLVHAGWQVFFFVFMWAGFGVGYVLSQRLDLFFTQAHTRLGTILCVLMCVQPVLGWLHHRHFAQHRRRGPVSHAHIWYGRALILLGVINGGLGVQLAHNERAFVVAYCVVAAVFAVLYLGSLWVGRSRGSSGRGQDGRVERK
;
A
#
# COMPACT_ATOMS: atom_id res chain seq x y z
N MET A 1 -0.78 -3.16 41.92
CA MET A 1 -0.58 -1.97 41.06
C MET A 1 -1.76 -1.84 40.11
N GLY A 2 -2.75 -1.01 40.45
CA GLY A 2 -3.88 -0.72 39.58
C GLY A 2 -3.46 0.26 38.48
N VAL A 3 -3.40 -0.21 37.23
CA VAL A 3 -3.22 0.69 36.09
C VAL A 3 -4.48 1.55 35.99
N VAL A 4 -4.36 2.83 36.33
CA VAL A 4 -5.39 3.84 36.11
C VAL A 4 -5.75 3.83 34.62
N ARG A 5 -6.88 3.20 34.25
CA ARG A 5 -7.42 3.22 32.89
C ARG A 5 -7.87 4.65 32.58
N ARG A 6 -7.00 5.43 31.95
CA ARG A 6 -7.37 6.76 31.44
C ARG A 6 -8.45 6.61 30.37
N PRO A 7 -9.62 7.25 30.50
CA PRO A 7 -10.70 7.18 29.50
C PRO A 7 -10.28 7.64 28.09
N GLY A 8 -9.19 8.40 27.96
CA GLY A 8 -8.62 8.83 26.67
C GLY A 8 -7.90 7.73 25.86
N GLY A 9 -7.54 6.59 26.46
CA GLY A 9 -6.71 5.59 25.78
C GLY A 9 -7.35 4.96 24.54
N LYS A 10 -8.68 4.80 24.51
CA LYS A 10 -9.38 4.23 23.35
C LYS A 10 -9.37 5.18 22.14
N LYS A 11 -9.66 6.46 22.36
CA LYS A 11 -9.65 7.49 21.31
C LYS A 11 -8.26 7.67 20.73
N THR A 12 -7.23 7.73 21.57
CA THR A 12 -5.83 7.84 21.12
C THR A 12 -5.42 6.65 20.25
N LEU A 13 -5.75 5.41 20.65
CA LEU A 13 -5.45 4.22 19.85
C LEU A 13 -6.21 4.22 18.50
N LEU A 14 -7.46 4.67 18.50
CA LEU A 14 -8.28 4.78 17.28
C LEU A 14 -7.64 5.77 16.29
N TYR A 15 -7.31 6.98 16.74
CA TYR A 15 -6.65 7.97 15.87
C TYR A 15 -5.27 7.50 15.43
N ALA A 16 -4.47 6.92 16.33
CA ALA A 16 -3.15 6.41 15.98
C ALA A 16 -3.22 5.32 14.91
N HIS A 17 -4.09 4.32 15.07
CA HIS A 17 -4.33 3.30 14.06
C HIS A 17 -4.80 3.92 12.73
N GLY A 18 -5.83 4.77 12.78
CA GLY A 18 -6.43 5.37 11.59
C GLY A 18 -5.44 6.21 10.79
N VAL A 19 -4.65 7.07 11.45
CA VAL A 19 -3.63 7.92 10.81
C VAL A 19 -2.51 7.06 10.22
N ILE A 20 -1.94 6.13 10.99
CA ILE A 20 -0.85 5.27 10.51
C ILE A 20 -1.30 4.46 9.29
N MET A 21 -2.46 3.80 9.37
CA MET A 21 -2.92 2.92 8.29
C MET A 21 -3.36 3.70 7.06
N THR A 22 -3.93 4.90 7.23
CA THR A 22 -4.23 5.81 6.12
C THR A 22 -2.96 6.23 5.41
N LEU A 23 -1.95 6.67 6.17
CA LEU A 23 -0.64 7.03 5.60
C LEU A 23 0.00 5.85 4.87
N VAL A 24 -0.04 4.65 5.45
CA VAL A 24 0.55 3.46 4.84
C VAL A 24 -0.14 3.09 3.52
N PHE A 25 -1.47 2.97 3.51
CA PHE A 25 -2.19 2.40 2.37
C PHE A 25 -2.60 3.42 1.29
N LEU A 26 -2.86 4.67 1.66
CA LEU A 26 -3.26 5.70 0.68
C LEU A 26 -2.06 6.48 0.14
N VAL A 27 -0.96 6.53 0.89
CA VAL A 27 0.23 7.32 0.51
C VAL A 27 1.44 6.43 0.33
N GLY A 28 1.88 5.73 1.38
CA GLY A 28 3.13 4.99 1.43
C GLY A 28 3.27 3.95 0.33
N PHE A 29 2.39 2.95 0.30
CA PHE A 29 2.42 1.90 -0.72
C PHE A 29 2.18 2.41 -2.15
N PRO A 30 1.21 3.31 -2.41
CA PRO A 30 1.07 3.94 -3.74
C PRO A 30 2.33 4.67 -4.20
N VAL A 31 2.93 5.52 -3.35
CA VAL A 31 4.20 6.21 -3.66
C VAL A 31 5.28 5.18 -3.96
N GLY A 32 5.42 4.15 -3.12
CA GLY A 32 6.34 3.04 -3.33
C GLY A 32 6.18 2.42 -4.72
N ALA A 33 4.95 2.13 -5.12
CA ALA A 33 4.63 1.59 -6.44
C ALA A 33 4.94 2.55 -7.60
N MET A 34 4.85 3.87 -7.39
CA MET A 34 5.19 4.91 -8.38
C MET A 34 6.71 5.05 -8.59
N LEU A 35 7.54 4.74 -7.59
CA LEU A 35 9.00 4.89 -7.68
C LEU A 35 9.62 4.06 -8.81
N MET A 36 9.09 2.86 -9.07
CA MET A 36 9.63 2.00 -10.14
C MET A 36 9.37 2.55 -11.55
N PRO A 37 8.13 2.91 -11.94
CA PRO A 37 7.86 3.59 -13.22
C PRO A 37 8.60 4.92 -13.40
N LEU A 38 8.83 5.68 -12.32
CA LEU A 38 9.39 7.03 -12.40
C LEU A 38 10.93 7.06 -12.35
N LEU A 39 11.54 6.26 -11.47
CA LEU A 39 12.98 6.29 -11.20
C LEU A 39 13.73 5.05 -11.70
N GLY A 40 13.05 3.91 -11.89
CA GLY A 40 13.69 2.65 -12.28
C GLY A 40 14.66 2.06 -11.24
N ARG A 41 14.73 2.64 -10.03
CA ARG A 41 15.69 2.27 -8.96
C ARG A 41 15.07 1.29 -7.97
N TRP A 42 15.38 0.01 -8.14
CA TRP A 42 14.79 -1.07 -7.33
C TRP A 42 15.11 -0.96 -5.83
N LEU A 43 16.33 -0.53 -5.46
CA LEU A 43 16.71 -0.37 -4.05
C LEU A 43 15.87 0.71 -3.35
N VAL A 44 15.59 1.81 -4.05
CA VAL A 44 14.77 2.91 -3.52
C VAL A 44 13.32 2.43 -3.34
N HIS A 45 12.80 1.69 -4.32
CA HIS A 45 11.49 1.04 -4.21
C HIS A 45 11.44 0.05 -3.03
N ALA A 46 12.36 -0.90 -2.97
CA ALA A 46 12.38 -1.94 -1.95
C ALA A 46 12.53 -1.34 -0.54
N GLY A 47 13.45 -0.40 -0.35
CA GLY A 47 13.65 0.30 0.92
C GLY A 47 12.40 1.05 1.38
N TRP A 48 11.76 1.79 0.47
CA TRP A 48 10.50 2.47 0.76
C TRP A 48 9.36 1.51 1.13
N GLN A 49 9.23 0.41 0.38
CA GLN A 49 8.21 -0.61 0.66
C GLN A 49 8.44 -1.28 2.02
N VAL A 50 9.68 -1.63 2.36
CA VAL A 50 10.00 -2.23 3.66
C VAL A 50 9.72 -1.25 4.80
N PHE A 51 10.06 0.03 4.63
CA PHE A 51 9.75 1.08 5.61
C PHE A 51 8.25 1.13 5.92
N PHE A 52 7.39 1.24 4.89
CA PHE A 52 5.94 1.27 5.11
C PHE A 52 5.34 -0.08 5.50
N PHE A 53 5.99 -1.20 5.15
CA PHE A 53 5.60 -2.53 5.62
C PHE A 53 5.78 -2.67 7.14
N VAL A 54 6.84 -2.10 7.71
CA VAL A 54 7.02 -2.06 9.17
C VAL A 54 5.94 -1.18 9.82
N PHE A 55 5.64 -0.01 9.26
CA PHE A 55 4.56 0.87 9.74
C PHE A 55 3.18 0.22 9.64
N MET A 56 2.94 -0.61 8.62
CA MET A 56 1.72 -1.41 8.49
C MET A 56 1.54 -2.32 9.71
N TRP A 57 2.60 -3.04 10.11
CA TRP A 57 2.56 -3.91 11.29
C TRP A 57 2.38 -3.13 12.59
N ALA A 58 3.02 -1.96 12.72
CA ALA A 58 2.78 -1.07 13.86
C ALA A 58 1.31 -0.62 13.92
N GLY A 59 0.75 -0.17 12.81
CA GLY A 59 -0.67 0.20 12.70
C GLY A 59 -1.61 -0.97 12.98
N PHE A 60 -1.31 -2.16 12.45
CA PHE A 60 -2.05 -3.38 12.73
C PHE A 60 -2.01 -3.75 14.22
N GLY A 61 -0.85 -3.67 14.87
CA GLY A 61 -0.71 -3.94 16.31
C GLY A 61 -1.57 -3.01 17.17
N VAL A 62 -1.58 -1.71 16.85
CA VAL A 62 -2.48 -0.73 17.52
C VAL A 62 -3.95 -1.10 17.29
N GLY A 63 -4.32 -1.43 16.04
CA GLY A 63 -5.67 -1.84 15.67
C GLY A 63 -6.11 -3.13 16.35
N TYR A 64 -5.22 -4.10 16.48
CA TYR A 64 -5.44 -5.36 17.19
C TYR A 64 -5.78 -5.10 18.65
N VAL A 65 -4.91 -4.35 19.37
CA VAL A 65 -5.15 -3.98 20.77
C VAL A 65 -6.47 -3.23 20.95
N LEU A 66 -6.80 -2.30 20.04
CA LEU A 66 -8.07 -1.58 20.07
C LEU A 66 -9.26 -2.51 19.84
N SER A 67 -9.18 -3.39 18.84
CA SER A 67 -10.26 -4.33 18.50
C SER A 67 -10.55 -5.33 19.60
N GLN A 68 -9.52 -5.81 20.32
CA GLN A 68 -9.67 -6.66 21.49
C GLN A 68 -10.37 -5.92 22.64
N ARG A 69 -10.06 -4.63 22.86
CA ARG A 69 -10.70 -3.81 23.91
C ARG A 69 -12.16 -3.44 23.63
N LEU A 70 -12.60 -3.63 22.39
CA LEU A 70 -13.96 -3.32 21.93
C LEU A 70 -14.74 -4.58 21.53
N ASP A 71 -14.15 -5.77 21.68
CA ASP A 71 -14.72 -7.05 21.23
C ASP A 71 -15.09 -7.05 19.73
N LEU A 72 -14.34 -6.29 18.93
CA LEU A 72 -14.54 -6.14 17.48
C LEU A 72 -13.59 -7.00 16.66
N PHE A 73 -12.64 -7.71 17.27
CA PHE A 73 -11.66 -8.48 16.53
C PHE A 73 -12.31 -9.59 15.72
N PHE A 74 -12.15 -9.53 14.39
CA PHE A 74 -12.66 -10.49 13.41
C PHE A 74 -14.20 -10.56 13.30
N THR A 75 -14.95 -9.83 14.13
CA THR A 75 -16.41 -9.74 14.07
C THR A 75 -16.89 -8.72 13.05
N GLN A 76 -16.10 -7.67 12.80
CA GLN A 76 -16.41 -6.61 11.83
C GLN A 76 -15.70 -6.80 10.50
N ALA A 77 -16.35 -6.40 9.40
CA ALA A 77 -15.80 -6.48 8.04
C ALA A 77 -14.39 -5.85 7.92
N HIS A 78 -14.20 -4.65 8.49
CA HIS A 78 -12.90 -3.96 8.54
C HIS A 78 -11.81 -4.78 9.24
N THR A 79 -12.10 -5.34 10.42
CA THR A 79 -11.09 -6.12 11.17
C THR A 79 -10.75 -7.44 10.49
N ARG A 80 -11.74 -8.10 9.87
CA ARG A 80 -11.54 -9.36 9.13
C ARG A 80 -10.73 -9.14 7.87
N LEU A 81 -11.16 -8.20 7.01
CA LEU A 81 -10.47 -7.87 5.78
C LEU A 81 -9.06 -7.31 6.07
N GLY A 82 -8.93 -6.41 7.05
CA GLY A 82 -7.63 -5.85 7.44
C GLY A 82 -6.63 -6.90 7.90
N THR A 83 -7.08 -7.90 8.69
CA THR A 83 -6.22 -9.01 9.14
C THR A 83 -5.77 -9.86 7.96
N ILE A 84 -6.71 -10.28 7.10
CA ILE A 84 -6.40 -11.05 5.89
C ILE A 84 -5.43 -10.27 4.99
N LEU A 85 -5.68 -8.98 4.79
CA LEU A 85 -4.86 -8.10 3.96
C LEU A 85 -3.43 -7.98 4.49
N CYS A 86 -3.22 -7.83 5.80
CA CYS A 86 -1.89 -7.77 6.39
C CYS A 86 -1.11 -9.07 6.18
N VAL A 87 -1.78 -10.24 6.31
CA VAL A 87 -1.19 -11.55 6.02
C VAL A 87 -0.82 -11.68 4.55
N LEU A 88 -1.73 -11.31 3.64
CA LEU A 88 -1.48 -11.32 2.21
C LEU A 88 -0.31 -10.39 1.83
N MET A 89 -0.16 -9.25 2.51
CA MET A 89 0.95 -8.33 2.26
C MET A 89 2.33 -8.96 2.54
N CYS A 90 2.44 -9.99 3.38
CA CYS A 90 3.71 -10.71 3.59
C CYS A 90 4.22 -11.41 2.33
N VAL A 91 3.33 -11.76 1.40
CA VAL A 91 3.68 -12.43 0.14
C VAL A 91 4.33 -11.44 -0.84
N GLN A 92 4.03 -10.14 -0.72
CA GLN A 92 4.55 -9.10 -1.62
C GLN A 92 6.08 -8.97 -1.62
N PRO A 93 6.78 -8.86 -0.47
CA PRO A 93 8.24 -8.82 -0.43
C PRO A 93 8.89 -10.05 -1.06
N VAL A 94 8.32 -11.24 -0.84
CA VAL A 94 8.82 -12.50 -1.42
C VAL A 94 8.69 -12.47 -2.94
N LEU A 95 7.51 -12.14 -3.46
CA LEU A 95 7.29 -12.00 -4.90
C LEU A 95 8.14 -10.88 -5.50
N GLY A 96 8.35 -9.78 -4.79
CA GLY A 96 9.20 -8.66 -5.21
C GLY A 96 10.66 -9.07 -5.36
N TRP A 97 11.19 -9.84 -4.41
CA TRP A 97 12.53 -10.38 -4.49
C TRP A 97 12.68 -11.40 -5.62
N LEU A 98 11.75 -12.34 -5.76
CA LEU A 98 11.74 -13.32 -6.85
C LEU A 98 11.65 -12.64 -8.22
N HIS A 99 10.78 -11.64 -8.34
CA HIS A 99 10.68 -10.81 -9.54
C HIS A 99 12.01 -10.12 -9.86
N HIS A 100 12.63 -9.47 -8.87
CA HIS A 100 13.90 -8.78 -9.08
C HIS A 100 15.01 -9.74 -9.51
N ARG A 101 15.12 -10.90 -8.85
CA ARG A 101 16.08 -11.95 -9.22
C ARG A 101 15.87 -12.43 -10.65
N HIS A 102 14.63 -12.71 -11.04
CA HIS A 102 14.30 -13.10 -12.41
C HIS A 102 14.69 -12.00 -13.42
N PHE A 103 14.38 -10.73 -13.12
CA PHE A 103 14.70 -9.62 -13.99
C PHE A 103 16.21 -9.35 -14.10
N ALA A 104 16.96 -9.51 -13.01
CA ALA A 104 18.42 -9.40 -13.00
C ALA A 104 19.07 -10.46 -13.90
N GLN A 105 18.52 -11.69 -13.91
CA GLN A 105 19.01 -12.80 -14.71
C GLN A 105 18.61 -12.71 -16.19
N HIS A 106 17.35 -12.38 -16.48
CA HIS A 106 16.80 -12.51 -17.84
C HIS A 106 16.61 -11.18 -18.56
N ARG A 107 16.75 -10.04 -17.87
CA ARG A 107 16.48 -8.67 -18.36
C ARG A 107 15.09 -8.46 -18.98
N ARG A 108 14.16 -9.38 -18.72
CA ARG A 108 12.77 -9.36 -19.19
C ARG A 108 11.80 -9.68 -18.05
N ARG A 109 10.56 -9.19 -18.20
CA ARG A 109 9.47 -9.54 -17.29
C ARG A 109 9.06 -10.99 -17.51
N GLY A 110 8.92 -11.74 -16.42
CA GLY A 110 8.42 -13.11 -16.42
C GLY A 110 7.05 -13.21 -15.74
N PRO A 111 6.47 -14.42 -15.63
CA PRO A 111 5.19 -14.63 -14.95
C PRO A 111 5.17 -14.08 -13.52
N VAL A 112 6.28 -14.23 -12.78
CA VAL A 112 6.44 -13.69 -11.42
C VAL A 112 6.37 -12.16 -11.39
N SER A 113 6.87 -11.46 -12.43
CA SER A 113 6.72 -10.01 -12.56
C SER A 113 5.25 -9.61 -12.60
N HIS A 114 4.47 -10.30 -13.42
CA HIS A 114 3.04 -9.99 -13.59
C HIS A 114 2.25 -10.31 -12.33
N ALA A 115 2.55 -11.45 -11.69
CA ALA A 115 1.96 -11.82 -10.40
C ALA A 115 2.25 -10.75 -9.36
N HIS A 116 3.51 -10.35 -9.14
CA HIS A 116 3.90 -9.31 -8.19
C HIS A 116 3.15 -7.98 -8.41
N ILE A 117 3.12 -7.50 -9.67
CA ILE A 117 2.53 -6.21 -10.03
C ILE A 117 1.01 -6.21 -9.84
N TRP A 118 0.31 -7.20 -10.40
CA TRP A 118 -1.16 -7.24 -10.32
C TRP A 118 -1.65 -7.58 -8.92
N TYR A 119 -0.97 -8.49 -8.23
CA TYR A 119 -1.25 -8.78 -6.83
C TYR A 119 -1.08 -7.52 -5.98
N GLY A 120 -0.01 -6.74 -6.19
CA GLY A 120 0.25 -5.52 -5.41
C GLY A 120 -0.83 -4.46 -5.61
N ARG A 121 -1.29 -4.29 -6.86
CA ARG A 121 -2.41 -3.40 -7.19
C ARG A 121 -3.71 -3.81 -6.51
N ALA A 122 -4.02 -5.11 -6.53
CA ALA A 122 -5.20 -5.64 -5.85
C ALA A 122 -5.13 -5.37 -4.34
N LEU A 123 -3.97 -5.59 -3.71
CA LEU A 123 -3.79 -5.34 -2.28
C LEU A 123 -3.90 -3.85 -1.92
N ILE A 124 -3.37 -2.93 -2.75
CA ILE A 124 -3.55 -1.49 -2.53
C ILE A 124 -5.04 -1.14 -2.59
N LEU A 125 -5.77 -1.62 -3.61
CA LEU A 125 -7.21 -1.37 -3.74
C LEU A 125 -8.00 -1.92 -2.54
N LEU A 126 -7.72 -3.15 -2.14
CA LEU A 126 -8.32 -3.75 -0.94
C LEU A 126 -7.97 -2.96 0.33
N GLY A 127 -6.77 -2.39 0.41
CA GLY A 127 -6.37 -1.49 1.50
C GLY A 127 -7.17 -0.20 1.56
N VAL A 128 -7.41 0.44 0.40
CA VAL A 128 -8.28 1.62 0.32
C VAL A 128 -9.72 1.29 0.68
N ILE A 129 -10.24 0.13 0.24
CA ILE A 129 -11.58 -0.33 0.64
C ILE A 129 -11.62 -0.58 2.16
N ASN A 130 -10.63 -1.28 2.70
CA ASN A 130 -10.55 -1.58 4.11
C ASN A 130 -10.44 -0.31 4.97
N GLY A 131 -9.66 0.68 4.56
CA GLY A 131 -9.58 1.97 5.25
C GLY A 131 -10.93 2.69 5.25
N GLY A 132 -11.68 2.64 4.15
CA GLY A 132 -13.04 3.18 4.07
C GLY A 132 -14.00 2.50 5.05
N LEU A 133 -13.94 1.16 5.14
CA LEU A 133 -14.69 0.40 6.15
C LEU A 133 -14.31 0.80 7.59
N GLY A 134 -13.03 1.11 7.83
CA GLY A 134 -12.56 1.59 9.13
C GLY A 134 -13.10 2.98 9.48
N VAL A 135 -13.13 3.90 8.52
CA VAL A 135 -13.73 5.23 8.68
C VAL A 135 -15.23 5.12 8.96
N GLN A 136 -15.93 4.22 8.26
CA GLN A 136 -17.35 3.92 8.49
C GLN A 136 -17.59 3.33 9.90
N LEU A 137 -16.79 2.33 10.30
CA LEU A 137 -16.89 1.67 11.60
C LEU A 137 -16.63 2.64 12.77
N ALA A 138 -15.76 3.63 12.57
CA ALA A 138 -15.46 4.64 13.58
C ALA A 138 -16.59 5.67 13.77
N HIS A 139 -17.66 5.64 12.96
CA HIS A 139 -18.71 6.65 12.94
C HIS A 139 -18.14 8.09 12.89
N ASN A 140 -17.08 8.27 12.11
CA ASN A 140 -16.37 9.54 12.01
C ASN A 140 -17.25 10.64 11.41
N GLU A 141 -16.94 11.88 11.74
CA GLU A 141 -17.59 13.05 11.15
C GLU A 141 -17.39 13.10 9.64
N ARG A 142 -18.34 13.74 8.94
CA ARG A 142 -18.30 13.92 7.47
C ARG A 142 -16.97 14.52 7.00
N ALA A 143 -16.36 15.42 7.79
CA ALA A 143 -15.08 16.02 7.47
C ALA A 143 -13.96 14.97 7.28
N PHE A 144 -13.88 13.96 8.15
CA PHE A 144 -12.89 12.88 8.03
C PHE A 144 -13.14 11.98 6.82
N VAL A 145 -14.42 11.70 6.52
CA VAL A 145 -14.80 10.93 5.33
C VAL A 145 -14.36 11.68 4.07
N VAL A 146 -14.66 12.98 3.98
CA VAL A 146 -14.24 13.83 2.86
C VAL A 146 -12.73 13.86 2.73
N ALA A 147 -12.00 14.09 3.83
CA ALA A 147 -10.54 14.10 3.82
C ALA A 147 -9.96 12.77 3.30
N TYR A 148 -10.48 11.64 3.78
CA TYR A 148 -10.07 10.31 3.33
C TYR A 148 -10.30 10.12 1.82
N CYS A 149 -11.49 10.46 1.32
CA CYS A 149 -11.84 10.34 -0.09
C CYS A 149 -10.96 11.24 -0.97
N VAL A 150 -10.69 12.49 -0.55
CA VAL A 150 -9.82 13.42 -1.28
C VAL A 150 -8.41 12.86 -1.38
N VAL A 151 -7.82 12.39 -0.27
CA VAL A 151 -6.48 11.80 -0.28
C VAL A 151 -6.44 10.57 -1.18
N ALA A 152 -7.42 9.67 -1.06
CA ALA A 152 -7.51 8.48 -1.92
C ALA A 152 -7.58 8.85 -3.41
N ALA A 153 -8.39 9.84 -3.78
CA ALA A 153 -8.56 10.30 -5.16
C ALA A 153 -7.27 10.92 -5.71
N VAL A 154 -6.61 11.80 -4.95
CA VAL A 154 -5.34 12.43 -5.35
C VAL A 154 -4.28 11.38 -5.63
N PHE A 155 -4.07 10.43 -4.70
CA PHE A 155 -3.05 9.41 -4.88
C PHE A 155 -3.42 8.39 -5.96
N ALA A 156 -4.70 8.12 -6.20
CA ALA A 156 -5.13 7.33 -7.34
C ALA A 156 -4.76 8.00 -8.67
N VAL A 157 -5.02 9.31 -8.81
CA VAL A 157 -4.65 10.08 -10.02
C VAL A 157 -3.14 10.13 -10.21
N LEU A 158 -2.38 10.43 -9.16
CA LEU A 158 -0.91 10.43 -9.21
C LEU A 158 -0.35 9.06 -9.60
N TYR A 159 -0.90 7.99 -9.02
CA TYR A 159 -0.51 6.63 -9.35
C TYR A 159 -0.77 6.30 -10.82
N LEU A 160 -1.96 6.60 -11.34
CA LEU A 160 -2.30 6.39 -12.75
C LEU A 160 -1.39 7.21 -13.68
N GLY A 161 -1.12 8.47 -13.32
CA GLY A 161 -0.17 9.33 -14.05
C GLY A 161 1.24 8.72 -14.09
N SER A 162 1.73 8.17 -12.97
CA SER A 162 3.05 7.51 -12.94
C SER A 162 3.14 6.30 -13.89
N LEU A 163 2.05 5.53 -14.01
CA LEU A 163 1.99 4.40 -14.92
C LEU A 163 2.01 4.83 -16.38
N TRP A 164 1.42 5.99 -16.69
CA TRP A 164 1.44 6.57 -18.02
C TRP A 164 2.85 7.07 -18.39
N VAL A 165 3.49 7.83 -17.49
CA VAL A 165 4.88 8.31 -17.66
C VAL A 165 5.87 7.15 -17.81
N GLY A 166 5.73 6.10 -17.00
CA GLY A 166 6.60 4.93 -17.10
C GLY A 166 6.45 4.18 -18.43
N ARG A 167 5.25 4.20 -19.05
CA ARG A 167 5.01 3.59 -20.36
C ARG A 167 5.58 4.44 -21.51
N SER A 168 5.41 5.76 -21.47
CA SER A 168 5.91 6.65 -22.52
C SER A 168 7.44 6.68 -22.59
N ARG A 169 8.12 6.61 -21.44
CA ARG A 169 9.59 6.45 -21.39
C ARG A 169 10.10 5.13 -21.99
N GLY A 170 9.31 4.05 -21.88
CA GLY A 170 9.64 2.76 -22.47
C GLY A 170 9.47 2.70 -24.00
N SER A 171 8.60 3.52 -24.59
CA SER A 171 8.42 3.55 -26.05
C SER A 171 9.43 4.43 -26.78
N SER A 172 9.89 5.52 -26.15
CA SER A 172 10.90 6.44 -26.75
C SER A 172 12.26 5.78 -27.04
N GLY A 173 12.66 4.75 -26.28
CA GLY A 173 13.90 4.02 -26.54
C GLY A 173 13.86 3.07 -27.75
N ARG A 174 12.67 2.71 -28.23
CA ARG A 174 12.49 1.75 -29.34
C ARG A 174 12.42 2.41 -30.72
N GLY A 175 12.26 3.73 -30.78
CA GLY A 175 12.19 4.50 -32.02
C GLY A 175 13.54 4.96 -32.60
N GLN A 176 14.62 4.91 -31.80
CA GLN A 176 15.97 5.27 -32.29
C GLN A 176 16.72 4.08 -32.90
N ASP A 177 16.45 2.85 -32.46
CA ASP A 177 17.13 1.63 -32.92
C ASP A 177 16.76 1.27 -34.38
N GLY A 178 15.49 1.37 -34.74
CA GLY A 178 15.01 1.10 -36.12
C GLY A 178 15.38 2.14 -37.18
N ARG A 179 16.15 3.18 -36.81
CA ARG A 179 16.70 4.19 -37.74
C ARG A 179 18.19 3.98 -38.02
N VAL A 180 18.89 3.20 -37.19
CA VAL A 180 20.32 2.87 -37.37
C VAL A 180 20.50 1.66 -38.29
N GLU A 181 19.57 0.69 -38.26
CA GLU A 181 19.55 -0.47 -39.20
C GLU A 181 19.14 -0.12 -40.64
N ARG A 182 18.85 1.15 -40.95
CA ARG A 182 18.47 1.63 -42.29
C ARG A 182 19.51 2.56 -42.93
N LYS A 183 20.79 2.26 -42.70
CA LYS A 183 21.92 2.79 -43.47
C LYS A 183 22.86 1.66 -43.83
#